data_AF-A0AAX6N0P4-F1
#
_entry.id   AF-A0AAX6N0P4-F1
#
_cell.length_a   1.000
_cell.length_b   1.000
_cell.length_c   1.000
_cell.angle_alpha   90.00
_cell.angle_beta   90.00
_cell.angle_gamma   90.00
#
_symmetry.space_group_name_H-M   'P 1'
#
loop_
_entity.id
_entity.type
_entity.pdbx_description
1 polymer ?
#
loop_
_entity_poly.entity_id
_entity_poly.type
_entity_poly.pdbx_seq_one_letter_code
_entity_poly.pdbx_strand_id
1 'polypeptide(L)'
;MRKEPTRYEEDYTPYERWVNLHSFASRLYGINLISCYKLAIKALRRALEDNESEDNMTKRCRIRAAAQWMIYSAGVLFTLMYSRPTENDRQELQSWRFTGRDVFSVNRWNYWKERFVYHSTAIGSEAIAAASSMNRIDRSQPTQGMGALLYSNY
;
A
#
# COMPACT_ATOMS: atom_id res chain seq x y z
N MET A 1 -17.08 0.90 -9.12
CA MET A 1 -16.40 0.64 -7.83
C MET A 1 -17.16 1.38 -6.74
N ARG A 2 -17.44 0.79 -5.58
CA ARG A 2 -18.14 1.51 -4.49
C ARG A 2 -17.30 2.72 -4.06
N LYS A 3 -17.97 3.82 -3.69
CA LYS A 3 -17.30 5.03 -3.19
C LYS A 3 -16.71 4.78 -1.81
N GLU A 4 -15.57 5.41 -1.57
CA GLU A 4 -14.94 5.47 -0.26
C GLU A 4 -15.87 6.19 0.74
N PRO A 5 -16.03 5.68 1.97
CA PRO A 5 -16.84 6.31 3.00
C PRO A 5 -16.27 7.68 3.38
N THR A 6 -17.15 8.61 3.74
CA THR A 6 -16.78 9.99 4.10
C THR A 6 -17.00 10.25 5.58
N ARG A 7 -16.62 11.42 6.09
CA ARG A 7 -16.93 11.83 7.48
C ARG A 7 -18.43 11.99 7.77
N TYR A 8 -19.27 11.90 6.75
CA TYR A 8 -20.72 12.12 6.83
C TYR A 8 -21.51 10.81 6.86
N GLU A 9 -20.86 9.66 6.99
CA GLU A 9 -21.58 8.40 7.16
C GLU A 9 -22.37 8.40 8.48
N GLU A 10 -23.62 7.94 8.42
CA GLU A 10 -24.53 7.90 9.58
C GLU A 10 -24.25 6.72 10.52
N ASP A 11 -23.59 5.66 10.02
CA ASP A 11 -23.21 4.47 10.79
C ASP A 11 -21.87 3.86 10.34
N TYR A 12 -21.48 2.75 10.98
CA TYR A 12 -20.19 2.08 10.75
C TYR A 12 -20.16 1.17 9.52
N THR A 13 -21.32 0.80 8.97
CA THR A 13 -21.49 -0.19 7.90
C THR A 13 -20.73 0.17 6.62
N PRO A 14 -20.73 1.44 6.15
CA PRO A 14 -19.95 1.84 4.98
C PRO A 14 -18.45 1.64 5.17
N TYR A 15 -17.91 1.94 6.35
CA TYR A 15 -16.50 1.73 6.68
C TYR A 15 -16.12 0.24 6.66
N GLU A 16 -16.91 -0.61 7.29
CA GLU A 16 -16.65 -2.06 7.29
C GLU A 16 -16.74 -2.66 5.90
N ARG A 17 -17.76 -2.29 5.11
CA ARG A 17 -17.90 -2.72 3.72
C ARG A 17 -16.69 -2.30 2.88
N TRP A 18 -16.14 -1.12 3.13
CA TRP A 18 -14.95 -0.64 2.44
C TRP A 18 -13.70 -1.46 2.78
N VAL A 19 -13.47 -1.71 4.08
CA VAL A 19 -12.37 -2.59 4.52
C VAL A 19 -12.52 -4.00 3.93
N ASN A 20 -13.73 -4.56 3.95
CA ASN A 20 -14.01 -5.89 3.40
C ASN A 20 -13.75 -5.97 1.89
N LEU A 21 -14.09 -4.92 1.13
CA LEU A 21 -13.78 -4.85 -0.30
C LEU A 21 -12.26 -4.91 -0.54
N HIS A 22 -11.48 -4.12 0.20
CA HIS A 22 -10.03 -4.13 0.09
C HIS A 22 -9.42 -5.47 0.54
N SER A 23 -9.99 -6.07 1.58
CA SER A 23 -9.63 -7.40 2.06
C SER A 23 -9.85 -8.48 1.00
N PHE A 24 -10.99 -8.45 0.31
CA PHE A 24 -11.28 -9.37 -0.79
C PHE A 24 -10.32 -9.15 -1.97
N ALA A 25 -10.19 -7.92 -2.43
CA ALA A 25 -9.34 -7.58 -3.58
C ALA A 25 -7.86 -7.92 -3.31
N SER A 26 -7.35 -7.67 -2.10
CA SER A 26 -5.95 -7.96 -1.76
C SER A 26 -5.65 -9.45 -1.75
N ARG A 27 -6.59 -10.31 -1.33
CA ARG A 27 -6.41 -11.76 -1.43
C ARG A 27 -6.36 -12.23 -2.88
N LEU A 28 -7.26 -11.75 -3.73
CA LEU A 28 -7.26 -12.11 -5.16
C LEU A 28 -5.98 -11.63 -5.87
N TYR A 29 -5.53 -10.41 -5.56
CA TYR A 29 -4.27 -9.88 -6.07
C TYR A 29 -3.06 -10.66 -5.54
N GLY A 30 -3.03 -10.98 -4.24
CA GLY A 30 -1.93 -11.71 -3.60
C GLY A 30 -1.70 -13.13 -4.14
N ILE A 31 -2.73 -13.75 -4.72
CA ILE A 31 -2.63 -15.03 -5.43
C ILE A 31 -2.51 -14.88 -6.96
N ASN A 32 -2.26 -13.66 -7.46
CA ASN A 32 -2.13 -13.32 -8.88
C ASN A 32 -3.37 -13.61 -9.74
N LEU A 33 -4.58 -13.65 -9.16
CA LEU A 33 -5.81 -13.89 -9.93
C LEU A 33 -6.28 -12.64 -10.67
N ILE A 34 -5.97 -11.45 -10.16
CA ILE A 34 -6.31 -10.16 -10.75
C ILE A 34 -5.10 -9.23 -10.73
N SER A 35 -5.03 -8.28 -11.66
CA SER A 35 -4.04 -7.20 -11.65
C SER A 35 -4.70 -5.88 -11.25
N CYS A 36 -4.61 -5.53 -9.96
CA CYS A 36 -5.25 -4.34 -9.41
C CYS A 36 -4.34 -3.53 -8.47
N TYR A 37 -3.03 -3.58 -8.69
CA TYR A 37 -2.04 -2.87 -7.86
C TYR A 37 -2.30 -1.37 -7.71
N LYS A 38 -2.91 -0.72 -8.71
CA LYS A 38 -3.31 0.71 -8.62
C LYS A 38 -4.27 0.96 -7.46
N LEU A 39 -5.18 0.02 -7.17
CA LEU A 39 -6.09 0.10 -6.04
C LEU A 39 -5.33 0.02 -4.71
N ALA A 40 -4.34 -0.87 -4.62
CA ALA A 40 -3.49 -1.01 -3.45
C ALA A 40 -2.70 0.28 -3.16
N ILE A 41 -2.03 0.83 -4.18
CA ILE A 41 -1.19 2.02 -4.04
C ILE A 41 -2.05 3.25 -3.72
N LYS A 42 -3.23 3.39 -4.33
CA LYS A 42 -4.17 4.47 -3.98
C LYS A 42 -4.63 4.36 -2.52
N ALA A 43 -4.94 3.14 -2.04
CA ALA A 43 -5.31 2.92 -0.63
C ALA A 43 -4.17 3.27 0.33
N LEU A 44 -2.93 2.84 0.02
CA LEU A 44 -1.73 3.17 0.82
C LEU A 44 -1.47 4.67 0.85
N ARG A 45 -1.56 5.35 -0.30
CA ARG A 45 -1.40 6.81 -0.40
C ARG A 45 -2.42 7.53 0.48
N ARG A 46 -3.71 7.25 0.30
CA ARG A 46 -4.81 7.88 1.08
C ARG A 46 -4.69 7.65 2.58
N ALA A 47 -4.18 6.49 2.99
CA ALA A 47 -4.07 6.13 4.40
C ALA A 47 -2.80 6.68 5.08
N LEU A 48 -1.68 6.78 4.36
CA LEU A 48 -0.35 6.93 4.97
C LEU A 48 0.39 8.18 4.52
N GLU A 49 0.12 8.70 3.33
CA GLU A 49 0.84 9.83 2.72
C GLU A 49 0.04 11.13 2.75
N ASP A 50 -1.30 11.04 2.70
CA ASP A 50 -2.18 12.20 2.74
C ASP A 50 -2.23 12.76 4.18
N ASN A 51 -1.96 14.06 4.30
CA ASN A 51 -1.93 14.79 5.58
C ASN A 51 -3.25 15.49 5.90
N GLU A 52 -4.33 15.17 5.18
CA GLU A 52 -5.62 15.83 5.39
C GLU A 52 -6.12 15.61 6.83
N SER A 53 -6.68 16.67 7.42
CA SER A 53 -7.31 16.67 8.75
C SER A 53 -8.63 15.90 8.69
N GLU A 54 -8.52 14.59 8.53
CA GLU A 54 -9.67 13.68 8.52
C GLU A 54 -10.15 13.38 9.93
N ASP A 55 -11.44 13.10 10.04
CA ASP A 55 -11.98 12.56 11.28
C ASP A 55 -11.33 11.21 11.60
N ASN A 56 -11.31 10.87 12.89
CA ASN A 56 -10.64 9.68 13.38
C ASN A 56 -11.22 8.38 12.78
N MET A 57 -12.50 8.35 12.37
CA MET A 57 -13.14 7.15 11.85
C MET A 57 -12.72 6.88 10.41
N THR A 58 -12.83 7.88 9.54
CA THR A 58 -12.38 7.79 8.14
C THR A 58 -10.91 7.41 8.07
N LYS A 59 -10.08 8.07 8.88
CA LYS A 59 -8.65 7.76 8.98
C LYS A 59 -8.39 6.33 9.43
N ARG A 60 -9.11 5.86 10.46
CA ARG A 60 -9.00 4.48 10.96
C ARG A 60 -9.41 3.47 9.88
N CYS A 61 -10.51 3.71 9.19
CA CYS A 61 -11.00 2.86 8.11
C CYS A 61 -9.97 2.75 6.97
N ARG A 62 -9.39 3.87 6.53
CA ARG A 62 -8.36 3.88 5.47
C ARG A 62 -7.14 3.07 5.83
N ILE A 63 -6.64 3.23 7.05
CA ILE A 63 -5.45 2.49 7.50
C ILE A 63 -5.77 1.00 7.62
N ARG A 64 -6.95 0.62 8.10
CA ARG A 64 -7.39 -0.79 8.11
C ARG A 64 -7.49 -1.37 6.70
N ALA A 65 -8.02 -0.62 5.73
CA ALA A 65 -8.11 -1.01 4.34
C ALA A 65 -6.73 -1.15 3.69
N ALA A 66 -5.83 -0.19 3.90
CA ALA A 66 -4.44 -0.23 3.44
C ALA A 66 -3.67 -1.42 4.04
N ALA A 67 -3.89 -1.72 5.33
CA ALA A 67 -3.28 -2.85 6.01
C ALA A 67 -3.62 -4.19 5.35
N GLN A 68 -4.85 -4.35 4.80
CA GLN A 68 -5.24 -5.58 4.10
C GLN A 68 -4.32 -5.90 2.91
N TRP A 69 -3.79 -4.89 2.21
CA TRP A 69 -2.87 -5.09 1.09
C TRP A 69 -1.52 -5.61 1.55
N MET A 70 -1.00 -5.07 2.66
CA MET A 70 0.27 -5.53 3.21
C MET A 70 0.15 -6.93 3.83
N ILE A 71 -0.99 -7.25 4.45
CA ILE A 71 -1.21 -8.56 5.06
C ILE A 71 -1.30 -9.65 3.99
N TYR A 72 -2.08 -9.44 2.93
CA TYR A 72 -2.40 -10.52 1.97
C TYR A 72 -1.62 -10.48 0.66
N SER A 73 -0.98 -9.36 0.33
CA SER A 73 -0.38 -9.18 -0.99
C SER A 73 0.94 -8.40 -1.00
N ALA A 74 1.57 -8.19 0.16
CA ALA A 74 2.84 -7.47 0.27
C ALA A 74 3.91 -8.01 -0.69
N GLY A 75 4.07 -9.34 -0.78
CA GLY A 75 5.08 -9.96 -1.65
C GLY A 75 4.87 -9.62 -3.13
N VAL A 76 3.64 -9.78 -3.65
CA VAL A 76 3.29 -9.45 -5.04
C VAL A 76 3.39 -7.95 -5.30
N LEU A 77 3.03 -7.10 -4.32
CA LEU A 77 3.16 -5.65 -4.48
C LEU A 77 4.63 -5.19 -4.47
N PHE A 78 5.48 -5.84 -3.68
CA PHE A 78 6.89 -5.54 -3.57
C PHE A 78 7.63 -5.72 -4.90
N THR A 79 7.20 -6.67 -5.74
CA THR A 79 7.83 -6.89 -7.05
C THR A 79 7.72 -5.70 -8.00
N LEU A 80 6.76 -4.80 -7.79
CA LEU A 80 6.63 -3.58 -8.58
C LEU A 80 7.87 -2.70 -8.51
N MET A 81 8.66 -2.79 -7.44
CA MET A 81 9.90 -2.02 -7.30
C MET A 81 11.00 -2.44 -8.29
N TYR A 82 10.89 -3.65 -8.85
CA TYR A 82 11.76 -4.12 -9.93
C TYR A 82 11.20 -3.79 -11.32
N SER A 83 10.01 -3.18 -11.38
CA SER A 83 9.33 -2.81 -12.63
C SER A 83 9.50 -1.32 -12.92
N ARG A 84 9.45 -0.94 -14.19
CA ARG A 84 9.39 0.48 -14.58
C ARG A 84 7.92 0.92 -14.62
N PRO A 85 7.53 1.99 -13.90
CA PRO A 85 6.18 2.52 -13.98
C PRO A 85 5.88 3.02 -15.40
N THR A 86 4.67 2.79 -15.88
CA THR A 86 4.17 3.40 -17.12
C THR A 86 3.94 4.90 -16.93
N GLU A 87 3.72 5.64 -18.01
CA GLU A 87 3.34 7.06 -17.90
C GLU A 87 2.04 7.24 -17.10
N ASN A 88 1.08 6.35 -17.34
CA ASN A 88 -0.17 6.35 -16.58
C ASN A 88 0.06 6.05 -15.09
N ASP A 89 0.99 5.17 -14.73
CA ASP A 89 1.32 4.91 -13.32
C ASP A 89 1.94 6.16 -12.67
N ARG A 90 2.86 6.83 -13.37
CA ARG A 90 3.48 8.07 -12.90
C ARG A 90 2.43 9.14 -12.60
N GLN A 91 1.44 9.28 -13.47
CA GLN A 91 0.39 10.29 -13.32
C GLN A 91 -0.63 9.94 -12.23
N GLU A 92 -1.10 8.69 -12.18
CA GLU A 92 -2.18 8.31 -11.26
C GLU A 92 -1.72 8.01 -9.84
N LEU A 93 -0.51 7.46 -9.69
CA LEU A 93 -0.02 6.89 -8.43
C LEU A 93 0.94 7.79 -7.68
N GLN A 94 1.31 8.93 -8.27
CA GLN A 94 2.14 9.92 -7.60
C GLN A 94 1.47 10.47 -6.33
N SER A 95 2.30 11.05 -5.47
CA SER A 95 1.90 11.91 -4.37
C SER A 95 2.84 13.11 -4.30
N TRP A 96 2.63 13.97 -3.31
CA TRP A 96 3.50 15.12 -3.06
C TRP A 96 4.97 14.73 -2.83
N ARG A 97 5.25 13.48 -2.39
CA ARG A 97 6.60 12.99 -2.06
C ARG A 97 7.16 11.99 -3.07
N PHE A 98 6.30 11.20 -3.72
CA PHE A 98 6.73 10.11 -4.59
C PHE A 98 6.17 10.33 -6.00
N THR A 99 7.04 10.73 -6.93
CA THR A 99 6.67 11.06 -8.31
C THR A 99 7.55 10.31 -9.30
N GLY A 100 7.18 10.29 -10.59
CA GLY A 100 8.03 9.71 -11.63
C GLY A 100 8.38 8.24 -11.36
N ARG A 101 9.67 7.90 -11.32
CA ARG A 101 10.12 6.52 -11.04
C ARG A 101 9.87 6.11 -9.59
N ASP A 102 9.75 7.07 -8.67
CA ASP A 102 9.64 6.79 -7.25
C ASP A 102 8.27 6.29 -6.82
N VAL A 103 7.28 6.28 -7.73
CA VAL A 103 5.97 5.67 -7.48
C VAL A 103 6.08 4.19 -7.13
N PHE A 104 7.11 3.49 -7.63
CA PHE A 104 7.48 2.10 -7.31
C PHE A 104 8.89 2.04 -6.69
N SER A 105 9.17 2.83 -5.64
CA SER A 105 10.48 2.83 -4.98
C SER A 105 10.51 2.12 -3.62
N VAL A 106 11.70 1.62 -3.27
CA VAL A 106 12.01 1.13 -1.91
C VAL A 106 11.83 2.23 -0.87
N ASN A 107 12.11 3.49 -1.22
CA ASN A 107 11.88 4.62 -0.33
C ASN A 107 10.40 4.78 0.03
N ARG A 108 9.51 4.60 -0.95
CA ARG A 108 8.06 4.64 -0.72
C ARG A 108 7.57 3.46 0.12
N TRP A 109 8.11 2.27 -0.13
CA TRP A 109 7.86 1.09 0.69
C TRP A 109 8.25 1.29 2.15
N ASN A 110 9.46 1.78 2.41
CA ASN A 110 9.94 2.05 3.76
C ASN A 110 9.10 3.12 4.46
N TYR A 111 8.72 4.17 3.73
CA TYR A 111 7.82 5.19 4.27
C TYR A 111 6.48 4.58 4.72
N TRP A 112 5.82 3.77 3.89
CA TRP A 112 4.57 3.12 4.30
C TRP A 112 4.72 2.25 5.54
N LYS A 113 5.81 1.48 5.62
CA LYS A 113 6.12 0.65 6.78
C LYS A 113 6.25 1.49 8.06
N GLU A 114 7.01 2.58 8.02
CA GLU A 114 7.15 3.53 9.13
C GLU A 114 5.80 4.12 9.55
N ARG A 115 4.95 4.47 8.58
CA ARG A 115 3.60 5.00 8.85
C ARG A 115 2.68 3.98 9.50
N PHE A 116 2.72 2.71 9.09
CA PHE A 116 1.96 1.65 9.78
C PHE A 116 2.42 1.47 11.23
N VAL A 117 3.73 1.53 11.49
CA VAL A 117 4.28 1.49 12.87
C VAL A 117 3.78 2.70 13.66
N TYR A 118 3.87 3.92 13.09
CA TYR A 118 3.38 5.13 13.73
C TYR A 118 1.89 5.04 14.11
N HIS A 119 1.07 4.44 13.25
CA HIS A 119 -0.38 4.30 13.47
C HIS A 119 -0.79 3.08 14.32
N SER A 120 0.15 2.21 14.69
CA SER A 120 -0.13 1.00 15.48
C SER A 120 -0.78 1.28 16.83
N THR A 121 -0.44 2.40 17.46
CA THR A 121 -0.96 2.81 18.77
C THR A 121 -2.43 3.23 18.72
N ALA A 122 -2.89 3.77 17.58
CA ALA A 122 -4.24 4.31 17.44
C ALA A 122 -5.22 3.34 16.75
N ILE A 123 -4.72 2.42 15.92
CA ILE A 123 -5.56 1.69 14.95
C ILE A 123 -5.56 0.17 15.19
N GLY A 124 -4.64 -0.33 16.01
CA GLY A 124 -4.69 -1.69 16.55
C GLY A 124 -3.94 -2.73 15.70
N SER A 125 -4.35 -3.99 15.85
CA SER A 125 -3.62 -5.18 15.39
C SER A 125 -3.33 -5.22 13.89
N GLU A 126 -4.19 -4.66 13.05
CA GLU A 126 -4.02 -4.72 11.58
C GLU A 126 -2.81 -3.91 11.10
N ALA A 127 -2.55 -2.73 11.69
CA ALA A 127 -1.38 -1.92 11.34
C ALA A 127 -0.07 -2.62 11.76
N ILE A 128 -0.08 -3.29 12.92
CA ILE A 128 1.05 -4.11 13.40
C ILE A 128 1.28 -5.30 12.46
N ALA A 129 0.21 -5.99 12.06
CA ALA A 129 0.27 -7.12 11.14
C ALA A 129 0.79 -6.69 9.76
N ALA A 130 0.36 -5.53 9.25
CA ALA A 130 0.86 -4.95 8.01
C ALA A 130 2.38 -4.70 8.07
N ALA A 131 2.86 -3.96 9.08
CA ALA A 131 4.29 -3.69 9.25
C ALA A 131 5.11 -4.98 9.43
N SER A 132 4.57 -5.96 10.17
CA SER A 132 5.22 -7.26 10.36
C SER A 132 5.30 -8.06 9.06
N SER A 133 4.25 -8.03 8.24
CA SER A 133 4.25 -8.64 6.90
C SER A 133 5.32 -8.01 6.01
N MET A 134 5.40 -6.68 5.99
CA MET A 134 6.41 -5.96 5.21
C MET A 134 7.84 -6.32 5.64
N ASN A 135 8.10 -6.35 6.95
CA ASN A 135 9.40 -6.77 7.50
C ASN A 135 9.77 -8.21 7.13
N ARG A 136 8.80 -9.12 7.01
CA ARG A 136 9.05 -10.49 6.53
C ARG A 136 9.47 -10.49 5.07
N ILE A 137 8.83 -9.68 4.23
CA ILE A 137 9.20 -9.56 2.81
C ILE A 137 10.63 -9.04 2.69
N ASP A 138 10.98 -7.98 3.41
CA ASP A 138 12.32 -7.39 3.42
C ASP A 138 13.41 -8.43 3.77
N ARG A 139 13.14 -9.34 4.71
CA ARG A 139 14.07 -10.40 5.11
C ARG A 139 14.11 -11.58 4.15
N SER A 140 13.01 -11.85 3.45
CA SER A 140 12.87 -12.99 2.54
C SER A 140 13.50 -12.75 1.17
N GLN A 141 13.73 -11.50 0.80
CA GLN A 141 14.43 -11.12 -0.40
C GLN A 141 15.89 -10.86 -0.01
N PRO A 142 16.85 -11.72 -0.39
CA PRO A 142 18.25 -11.36 -0.31
C PRO A 142 18.44 -10.04 -1.07
N THR A 143 19.31 -9.17 -0.58
CA THR A 143 19.89 -8.07 -1.34
C THR A 143 20.63 -8.62 -2.56
N GLN A 144 19.90 -9.07 -3.59
CA GLN A 144 20.41 -9.42 -4.89
C GLN A 144 19.79 -8.45 -5.89
N GLY A 145 20.62 -7.51 -6.35
CA GLY A 145 20.20 -6.57 -7.39
C GLY A 145 21.08 -5.34 -7.60
N MET A 146 22.00 -4.98 -6.71
CA MET A 146 23.02 -3.95 -7.02
C MET A 146 24.25 -4.51 -7.75
N GLY A 147 24.30 -5.82 -8.04
CA GLY A 147 25.45 -6.48 -8.66
C GLY A 147 25.33 -6.85 -10.15
N ALA A 148 24.19 -6.61 -10.81
CA ALA A 148 23.94 -7.13 -12.17
C ALA A 148 23.84 -6.05 -13.27
N LEU A 149 24.36 -4.84 -13.03
CA LEU A 149 24.48 -3.79 -14.05
C LEU A 149 25.93 -3.40 -14.38
N LEU A 150 26.90 -4.19 -13.92
CA LEU A 150 28.26 -4.11 -14.46
C LEU A 150 28.37 -5.16 -15.57
N TYR A 151 28.67 -4.68 -16.79
CA TYR A 151 29.04 -5.43 -17.99
C TYR A 151 27.91 -6.05 -18.83
N SER A 152 27.26 -5.22 -19.65
CA SER A 152 27.03 -5.59 -21.07
C SER A 152 26.72 -4.34 -21.89
N ASN A 153 27.76 -3.66 -22.33
CA ASN A 153 27.76 -2.85 -23.54
C ASN A 153 29.11 -3.11 -24.23
N TYR A 154 29.17 -4.23 -24.95
CA TYR A 154 29.91 -4.33 -26.20
C TYR A 154 28.87 -4.36 -27.32
#